data_AF-A0A536U882-F1
#
_entry.id   AF-A0A536U882-F1
#
_cell.length_a   1.000
_cell.length_b   1.000
_cell.length_c   1.000
_cell.angle_alpha   90.00
_cell.angle_beta   90.00
_cell.angle_gamma   90.00
#
_symmetry.space_group_name_H-M   'P 1'
#
loop_
_entity.id
_entity.type
_entity.pdbx_description
1 polymer ?
#
loop_
_entity_poly.entity_id
_entity_poly.type
_entity_poly.pdbx_seq_one_letter_code
_entity_poly.pdbx_strand_id
1 'polypeptide(L)'
;QALQHRMVDMVISGEQAKSMAGLACAKVDAATDPVERKRIVSAAKIKIADACRHVAQEAIQLHGGMGMSDELKISHTFRRLTMIAQQFGDADHHLERFAKTS
;
A
#
# COMPACT_ATOMS: atom_id res chain seq x y z
N GLN A 1 -18.23 -9.90 15.31
CA GLN A 1 -17.14 -9.22 16.03
C GLN A 1 -15.82 -9.25 15.25
N ALA A 2 -15.29 -10.41 14.85
CA ALA A 2 -14.03 -10.49 14.08
C ALA A 2 -14.08 -9.77 12.71
N LEU A 3 -15.17 -9.92 11.94
CA LEU A 3 -15.30 -9.25 10.63
C LEU A 3 -15.27 -7.71 10.72
N GLN A 4 -15.98 -7.14 11.69
CA GLN A 4 -16.00 -5.69 11.90
C GLN A 4 -14.63 -5.15 12.30
N HIS A 5 -13.89 -5.88 13.15
CA HIS A 5 -12.52 -5.51 13.52
C HIS A 5 -11.60 -5.50 12.29
N ARG A 6 -11.65 -6.54 11.46
CA ARG A 6 -10.89 -6.61 10.20
C ARG A 6 -11.21 -5.46 9.25
N MET A 7 -12.49 -5.11 9.12
CA MET A 7 -12.89 -3.95 8.30
C MET A 7 -12.33 -2.64 8.86
N VAL A 8 -12.30 -2.46 10.17
CA VAL A 8 -11.67 -1.29 10.82
C VAL A 8 -10.17 -1.28 10.55
N ASP A 9 -9.49 -2.42 10.66
CA ASP A 9 -8.05 -2.54 10.39
C ASP A 9 -7.72 -2.19 8.93
N MET A 10 -8.54 -2.63 7.96
CA MET A 10 -8.39 -2.28 6.56
C MET A 10 -8.53 -0.77 6.32
N VAL A 11 -9.51 -0.12 6.96
CA VAL A 11 -9.70 1.34 6.86
C VAL A 11 -8.50 2.08 7.44
N ILE A 12 -8.03 1.66 8.61
CA ILE A 12 -6.84 2.23 9.25
C ILE A 12 -5.62 2.10 8.32
N SER A 13 -5.42 0.92 7.73
CA SER A 13 -4.31 0.67 6.79
C SER A 13 -4.39 1.58 5.56
N GLY A 14 -5.58 1.77 5.01
CA GLY A 14 -5.81 2.68 3.88
C GLY A 14 -5.52 4.14 4.21
N GLU A 15 -6.01 4.63 5.35
CA GLU A 15 -5.75 6.01 5.78
C GLU A 15 -4.26 6.23 6.11
N GLN A 16 -3.59 5.26 6.74
CA GLN A 16 -2.14 5.32 6.96
C GLN A 16 -1.37 5.42 5.64
N ALA A 17 -1.72 4.61 4.63
CA ALA A 17 -1.09 4.67 3.31
C ALA A 17 -1.29 6.04 2.64
N LYS A 18 -2.49 6.61 2.74
CA LYS A 18 -2.81 7.94 2.22
C LYS A 18 -2.03 9.04 2.94
N SER A 19 -1.93 9.00 4.27
CA SER A 19 -1.13 9.92 5.06
C SER A 19 0.36 9.82 4.71
N MET A 20 0.88 8.61 4.54
CA MET A 20 2.28 8.40 4.13
C MET A 20 2.56 8.97 2.74
N ALA A 21 1.64 8.83 1.78
CA ALA A 21 1.75 9.46 0.47
C ALA A 21 1.79 10.99 0.57
N GLY A 22 0.86 11.58 1.33
CA GLY A 22 0.83 13.03 1.54
C GLY A 22 2.09 13.57 2.22
N LEU A 23 2.57 12.87 3.25
CA LEU A 23 3.82 13.20 3.94
C LEU A 23 5.02 13.12 3.00
N ALA A 24 5.07 12.11 2.13
CA ALA A 24 6.13 11.96 1.16
C ALA A 24 6.18 13.11 0.17
N CYS A 25 5.03 13.55 -0.36
CA CYS A 25 4.96 14.73 -1.23
C CYS A 25 5.51 15.97 -0.52
N ALA A 26 5.00 16.28 0.66
CA ALA A 26 5.44 17.45 1.43
C ALA A 26 6.95 17.43 1.75
N LYS A 27 7.50 16.26 2.08
CA LYS A 27 8.94 16.12 2.37
C LYS A 27 9.80 16.16 1.11
N VAL A 28 9.33 15.60 0.00
CA VAL A 28 10.03 15.67 -1.29
C VAL A 28 10.14 17.10 -1.78
N ASP A 29 9.08 17.90 -1.62
CA ASP A 29 9.08 19.31 -2.01
C ASP A 29 10.05 20.15 -1.17
N ALA A 30 10.22 19.80 0.11
CA ALA A 30 11.13 20.48 1.02
C ALA A 30 12.60 20.01 0.91
N ALA A 31 12.86 18.81 0.39
CA ALA A 31 14.18 18.20 0.40
C ALA A 31 15.07 18.68 -0.76
N THR A 32 16.24 19.21 -0.42
CA THR A 32 17.25 19.69 -1.38
C THR A 32 18.11 18.54 -1.91
N ASP A 33 18.43 17.55 -1.07
CA ASP A 33 19.27 16.41 -1.42
C ASP A 33 18.50 15.35 -2.23
N PRO A 34 18.98 14.99 -3.44
CA PRO A 34 18.43 13.87 -4.21
C PRO A 34 18.43 12.52 -3.47
N VAL A 35 19.38 12.24 -2.58
CA VAL A 35 19.43 10.97 -1.84
C VAL A 35 18.31 10.92 -0.81
N GLU A 36 18.12 11.99 -0.04
CA GLU A 36 17.00 12.14 0.88
C GLU A 36 15.64 11.97 0.18
N ARG A 37 15.42 12.61 -0.98
CA ARG A 37 14.18 12.45 -1.76
C ARG A 37 13.93 10.98 -2.13
N LYS A 38 14.96 10.26 -2.57
CA LYS A 38 14.85 8.83 -2.91
C LYS A 38 14.50 7.98 -1.70
N ARG A 39 15.05 8.31 -0.53
CA ARG A 39 14.78 7.63 0.75
C ARG A 39 13.32 7.84 1.17
N ILE A 40 12.82 9.07 1.13
CA ILE A 40 11.43 9.43 1.47
C ILE A 40 10.44 8.66 0.58
N VAL A 41 10.64 8.71 -0.74
CA VAL A 41 9.74 8.04 -1.70
C VAL A 41 9.75 6.52 -1.47
N SER A 42 10.92 5.93 -1.22
CA SER A 42 11.02 4.49 -0.99
C SER A 42 10.32 4.06 0.30
N ALA A 43 10.50 4.81 1.40
CA ALA A 43 9.80 4.55 2.66
C ALA A 43 8.27 4.60 2.50
N ALA A 44 7.76 5.61 1.79
CA ALA A 44 6.33 5.74 1.54
C ALA A 44 5.81 4.59 0.66
N LYS A 45 6.56 4.22 -0.39
CA LYS A 45 6.15 3.14 -1.30
C LYS A 45 6.08 1.78 -0.61
N ILE A 46 7.01 1.47 0.31
CA ILE A 46 6.96 0.25 1.13
C ILE A 46 5.63 0.20 1.90
N LYS A 47 5.28 1.27 2.62
CA LYS A 47 4.04 1.32 3.42
C LYS A 47 2.77 1.26 2.58
N ILE A 48 2.77 1.91 1.41
CA ILE A 48 1.63 1.85 0.49
C ILE A 48 1.48 0.43 -0.08
N ALA A 49 2.58 -0.24 -0.44
CA ALA A 49 2.55 -1.60 -0.95
C ALA A 49 2.07 -2.61 0.12
N ASP A 50 2.52 -2.45 1.37
CA ASP A 50 2.04 -3.25 2.51
C ASP A 50 0.53 -3.10 2.70
N ALA A 51 0.02 -1.86 2.71
CA ALA A 51 -1.41 -1.59 2.85
C ALA A 51 -2.23 -2.17 1.70
N CYS A 52 -1.74 -2.03 0.46
CA CYS A 52 -2.39 -2.61 -0.71
C CYS A 52 -2.52 -4.14 -0.59
N ARG A 53 -1.46 -4.82 -0.16
CA ARG A 53 -1.48 -6.27 0.05
C ARG A 53 -2.45 -6.66 1.15
N HIS A 54 -2.40 -5.99 2.30
CA HIS A 54 -3.28 -6.25 3.43
C HIS A 54 -4.74 -6.10 3.04
N VAL A 55 -5.12 -4.94 2.49
CA VAL A 55 -6.52 -4.67 2.07
C VAL A 55 -6.98 -5.66 0.99
N ALA A 56 -6.12 -6.02 0.03
CA ALA A 56 -6.44 -6.98 -1.01
C ALA A 56 -6.72 -8.40 -0.46
N GLN A 57 -5.89 -8.86 0.49
CA GLN A 57 -6.06 -10.16 1.14
C GLN A 57 -7.31 -10.20 2.01
N GLU A 58 -7.52 -9.15 2.82
CA GLU A 58 -8.69 -9.04 3.68
C GLU A 58 -9.99 -8.96 2.85
N ALA A 59 -9.97 -8.24 1.73
CA ALA A 59 -11.11 -8.18 0.82
C ALA A 59 -11.50 -9.56 0.27
N ILE A 60 -10.56 -10.42 -0.11
CA ILE A 60 -10.86 -11.80 -0.53
C ILE A 60 -11.52 -12.57 0.62
N GLN A 61 -10.91 -12.51 1.80
CA GLN A 61 -11.35 -13.27 2.97
C GLN A 61 -12.73 -12.82 3.50
N LEU A 62 -13.07 -11.54 3.41
CA LEU A 62 -14.39 -11.02 3.80
C LEU A 62 -15.52 -11.58 2.93
N HIS A 63 -15.24 -11.92 1.68
CA HIS A 63 -16.25 -12.46 0.75
C HIS A 63 -16.27 -14.00 0.72
N GLY A 64 -15.35 -14.66 1.44
CA GLY A 64 -15.29 -16.13 1.55
C GLY A 64 -14.96 -16.84 0.24
N GLY A 65 -15.13 -18.17 0.20
CA GLY A 65 -14.90 -18.99 -1.00
C GLY A 65 -15.88 -18.74 -2.16
N MET A 66 -17.04 -18.13 -1.90
CA MET A 66 -18.02 -17.69 -2.92
C MET A 66 -17.77 -16.25 -3.41
N GLY A 67 -16.82 -15.53 -2.79
CA GLY A 67 -16.43 -14.17 -3.14
C GLY A 67 -15.56 -14.04 -4.39
N MET A 68 -15.18 -15.18 -4.97
CA MET A 68 -14.86 -15.28 -6.39
C MET A 68 -16.19 -14.99 -7.11
N SER A 69 -16.97 -15.93 -7.65
CA SER A 69 -18.27 -15.75 -8.37
C SER A 69 -18.97 -14.36 -8.58
N ASP A 70 -19.19 -13.50 -7.56
CA ASP A 70 -19.80 -12.15 -7.70
C ASP A 70 -18.80 -11.05 -8.19
N GLU A 71 -17.82 -11.46 -9.00
CA GLU A 71 -16.42 -10.99 -9.07
C GLU A 71 -16.14 -9.55 -9.50
N LEU A 72 -17.06 -8.80 -10.10
CA LEU A 72 -16.60 -7.68 -10.93
C LEU A 72 -15.96 -6.56 -10.11
N LYS A 73 -16.55 -6.17 -8.97
CA LYS A 73 -16.07 -5.04 -8.16
C LYS A 73 -14.86 -5.40 -7.29
N ILE A 74 -14.85 -6.58 -6.68
CA ILE A 74 -13.76 -7.02 -5.79
C ILE A 74 -12.54 -7.39 -6.62
N SER A 75 -12.70 -8.14 -7.71
CA SER A 75 -11.58 -8.51 -8.60
C SER A 75 -10.98 -7.29 -9.29
N HIS A 76 -11.78 -6.26 -9.61
CA HIS A 76 -11.25 -4.98 -10.09
C HIS A 76 -10.43 -4.25 -9.01
N THR A 77 -10.94 -4.15 -7.78
CA THR A 77 -10.23 -3.51 -6.67
C THR A 77 -8.94 -4.26 -6.32
N PHE A 78 -8.99 -5.59 -6.25
CA PHE A 78 -7.82 -6.45 -6.03
C PHE A 78 -6.75 -6.24 -7.10
N ARG A 79 -7.13 -6.29 -8.39
CA ARG A 79 -6.21 -6.02 -9.50
C ARG A 79 -5.60 -4.63 -9.40
N ARG A 80 -6.41 -3.62 -9.08
CA ARG A 80 -5.93 -2.24 -8.90
C ARG A 80 -4.92 -2.13 -7.75
N LEU A 81 -5.20 -2.71 -6.59
CA LEU A 81 -4.27 -2.69 -5.45
C LEU A 81 -2.98 -3.46 -5.76
N THR A 82 -3.09 -4.60 -6.45
CA THR A 82 -1.93 -5.37 -6.91
C THR A 82 -1.06 -4.56 -7.87
N MET A 83 -1.67 -3.87 -8.84
CA MET A 83 -0.96 -3.00 -9.77
C MET A 83 -0.28 -1.83 -9.05
N ILE A 84 -0.96 -1.17 -8.11
CA ILE A 84 -0.36 -0.08 -7.31
C ILE A 84 0.83 -0.58 -6.47
N ALA A 85 0.71 -1.78 -5.88
CA ALA A 85 1.79 -2.38 -5.09
C ALA A 85 3.04 -2.67 -5.94
N GLN A 86 2.87 -3.03 -7.22
CA GLN A 86 3.96 -3.38 -8.15
C GLN A 86 4.49 -2.19 -8.95
N GLN A 87 3.66 -1.17 -9.19
CA GLN A 87 4.00 -0.02 -10.02
C GLN A 87 5.24 0.71 -9.49
N PHE A 88 6.20 0.99 -10.37
CA PHE A 88 7.49 1.63 -10.06
C PHE A 88 8.43 0.84 -9.13
N GLY A 89 8.17 -0.45 -8.94
CA GLY A 89 8.90 -1.30 -8.00
C GLY A 89 8.00 -1.72 -6.85
N ASP A 90 8.20 -2.95 -6.39
CA ASP A 90 7.49 -3.52 -5.25
C ASP A 90 8.15 -3.15 -3.91
N ALA A 91 7.60 -3.68 -2.81
CA ALA A 91 8.12 -3.38 -1.48
C ALA A 91 9.59 -3.80 -1.31
N ASP A 92 9.99 -4.93 -1.90
CA ASP A 92 11.36 -5.45 -1.76
C ASP A 92 12.35 -4.58 -2.53
N HIS A 93 12.00 -4.16 -3.76
CA HIS A 93 12.77 -3.19 -4.52
C HIS A 93 13.00 -1.90 -3.73
N HIS A 94 11.94 -1.36 -3.11
CA HIS A 94 12.04 -0.12 -2.35
C HIS A 94 12.73 -0.31 -1.00
N LEU A 95 12.64 -1.48 -0.38
CA LEU A 95 13.37 -1.82 0.83
C LEU A 95 14.88 -1.85 0.57
N GLU A 96 15.31 -2.51 -0.51
CA GLU A 96 16.70 -2.53 -0.93
C GLU A 96 17.20 -1.10 -1.23
N ARG A 97 16.41 -0.30 -1.95
CA ARG A 97 16.75 1.10 -2.25
C ARG A 97 16.87 1.93 -0.98
N PHE A 98 15.94 1.78 -0.04
CA PHE A 98 15.97 2.49 1.25
C PHE A 98 17.22 2.13 2.05
N ALA A 99 17.58 0.85 2.12
CA ALA A 99 18.78 0.36 2.79
C ALA A 99 20.06 0.96 2.19
N LYS A 100 20.15 1.06 0.85
CA LYS A 100 21.31 1.65 0.14
C LYS A 100 21.45 3.16 0.31
N THR A 101 20.38 3.84 0.75
CA THR A 101 20.35 5.28 1.04
C THR A 101 20.43 5.58 2.54
N SER A 102 20.90 4.62 3.35
CA SER A 102 21.09 4.74 4.80
C SER A 102 22.49 5.17 5.18
#